data_AF-A0A5D9C973-F1
#
_entry.id   AF-A0A5D9C973-F1
#
_cell.length_a   1.000
_cell.length_b   1.000
_cell.length_c   1.000
_cell.angle_alpha   90.00
_cell.angle_beta   90.00
_cell.angle_gamma   90.00
#
_symmetry.space_group_name_H-M   'P 1'
#
loop_
_entity.id
_entity.type
_entity.pdbx_description
1 polymer ?
#
loop_
_entity_poly.entity_id
_entity_poly.type
_entity_poly.pdbx_seq_one_letter_code
_entity_poly.pdbx_strand_id
1 'polypeptide(L)'
;MVERKTILDAESEERAATVLPSAGEREPLLLVGVEQDAVTMERAAFTLASAKRNGKGANALANFATNLLLHADKAEGQLFQDLFVLHFLNFKRGGYFVEVGTGDGKLISNTYLLEKEYGWKGIVVEPNPVFKDSLLQNRNCTISTDCLLDVKGRSVTFNCQADPEFSGISSEYLGTSGSSLGAEHAARRPEDLKKIVFITNTLNDLLTEHEAPTVIDYLSLDVEGAEFPILRTFDFEKWEVRCISVEHNWSPMRVDMNELLVSKGFCRVFEEISQWDDWYVQRSLLDGRDDAAQLLRTDDTLDDAAQANAFVTRAIEALDRGEPDVAIALCERAAVLAPASPSVYRTLADIAQRQGRPAAAIEHWKQAISTDPADYWAHIGLAEVYLARGQIEEACGLLIAATKLRESPAEAESLLRGVRTGGFAV
;
A
#
# COMPACT_ATOMS: atom_id res chain seq x y z
N MET A 1 -30.98 -28.98 -47.48
CA MET A 1 -30.18 -29.69 -48.49
C MET A 1 -29.35 -28.64 -49.21
N VAL A 2 -28.03 -28.52 -49.16
CA VAL A 2 -26.88 -29.29 -48.65
C VAL A 2 -25.77 -28.22 -48.58
N GLU A 3 -25.32 -27.75 -47.41
CA GLU A 3 -24.13 -28.19 -46.66
C GLU A 3 -22.86 -28.48 -47.49
N ARG A 4 -21.78 -27.69 -47.30
CA ARG A 4 -20.38 -28.09 -46.99
C ARG A 4 -19.36 -26.99 -47.36
N LYS A 5 -18.60 -26.52 -46.36
CA LYS A 5 -17.14 -26.71 -46.13
C LYS A 5 -16.26 -26.07 -47.23
N THR A 6 -15.19 -25.33 -46.95
CA THR A 6 -13.98 -25.68 -46.15
C THR A 6 -13.10 -24.40 -46.13
N ILE A 7 -12.66 -23.87 -44.98
CA ILE A 7 -11.33 -24.04 -44.33
C ILE A 7 -10.26 -22.99 -44.76
N LEU A 8 -9.74 -22.32 -43.72
CA LEU A 8 -8.42 -21.66 -43.52
C LEU A 8 -8.04 -20.46 -44.40
N ASP A 9 -7.85 -19.30 -43.76
CA ASP A 9 -6.49 -18.81 -43.51
C ASP A 9 -6.46 -17.96 -42.23
N ALA A 10 -5.37 -18.15 -41.49
CA ALA A 10 -5.02 -17.52 -40.23
C ALA A 10 -4.37 -16.13 -40.46
N GLU A 11 -4.14 -15.43 -39.35
CA GLU A 11 -3.33 -14.20 -39.18
C GLU A 11 -4.11 -12.87 -39.15
N SER A 12 -4.51 -12.45 -37.95
CA SER A 12 -4.32 -11.08 -37.44
C SER A 12 -4.85 -10.96 -36.00
N GLU A 13 -4.13 -11.58 -35.05
CA GLU A 13 -4.12 -11.09 -33.68
C GLU A 13 -3.09 -9.96 -33.60
N GLU A 14 -3.51 -8.77 -33.18
CA GLU A 14 -2.92 -7.97 -32.09
C GLU A 14 -3.36 -6.50 -32.24
N ARG A 15 -3.76 -5.91 -31.09
CA ARG A 15 -4.28 -4.54 -30.86
C ARG A 15 -5.80 -4.36 -30.91
N ALA A 16 -6.48 -4.88 -29.88
CA ALA A 16 -7.64 -4.19 -29.33
C ALA A 16 -7.17 -3.37 -28.12
N ALA A 17 -7.18 -2.05 -28.28
CA ALA A 17 -7.08 -1.11 -27.17
C ALA A 17 -8.30 -1.31 -26.26
N THR A 18 -8.06 -1.65 -24.99
CA THR A 18 -9.14 -1.72 -24.01
C THR A 18 -9.58 -0.30 -23.67
N VAL A 19 -10.74 0.05 -24.21
CA VAL A 19 -11.50 1.26 -23.90
C VAL A 19 -11.84 1.22 -22.41
N LEU A 20 -11.42 2.25 -21.66
CA LEU A 20 -11.90 2.47 -20.29
C LEU A 20 -13.43 2.64 -20.33
N PRO A 21 -14.22 1.93 -19.50
CA PRO A 21 -15.66 2.08 -19.50
C PRO A 21 -16.03 3.47 -18.95
N SER A 22 -16.94 4.14 -19.65
CA SER A 22 -17.53 5.41 -19.23
C SER A 22 -18.32 5.24 -17.94
N ALA A 23 -18.23 6.23 -17.06
CA ALA A 23 -19.01 6.34 -15.83
C ALA A 23 -20.52 6.19 -16.11
N GLY A 24 -21.12 5.06 -15.72
CA GLY A 24 -22.56 4.87 -15.88
C GLY A 24 -23.14 3.52 -15.51
N GLU A 25 -22.37 2.42 -15.56
CA GLU A 25 -22.89 1.08 -15.25
C GLU A 25 -21.92 0.39 -14.28
N ARG A 26 -22.27 0.35 -12.99
CA ARG A 26 -21.46 -0.30 -11.95
C ARG A 26 -21.91 -1.75 -11.81
N GLU A 27 -20.98 -2.69 -12.00
CA GLU A 27 -21.16 -4.07 -11.55
C GLU A 27 -21.20 -4.14 -10.02
N PRO A 28 -21.96 -5.08 -9.42
CA PRO A 28 -22.01 -5.24 -7.97
C PRO A 28 -20.64 -5.65 -7.41
N LEU A 29 -20.18 -4.98 -6.34
CA LEU A 29 -18.87 -5.16 -5.69
C LEU A 29 -18.54 -6.60 -5.25
N LEU A 30 -19.55 -7.48 -5.16
CA LEU A 30 -19.38 -8.92 -4.91
C LEU A 30 -18.47 -9.62 -5.95
N LEU A 31 -18.34 -9.05 -7.16
CA LEU A 31 -17.41 -9.53 -8.18
C LEU A 31 -15.96 -9.04 -7.96
N VAL A 32 -15.77 -7.89 -7.30
CA VAL A 32 -14.46 -7.23 -7.15
C VAL A 32 -13.56 -7.98 -6.16
N GLY A 33 -14.08 -8.38 -4.99
CA GLY A 33 -13.31 -9.19 -4.02
C GLY A 33 -12.90 -10.56 -4.57
N VAL A 34 -13.78 -11.20 -5.36
CA VAL A 34 -13.51 -12.51 -6.00
C VAL A 34 -12.46 -12.38 -7.10
N GLU A 35 -12.48 -11.30 -7.89
CA GLU A 35 -11.44 -11.02 -8.90
C GLU A 35 -10.09 -10.69 -8.25
N GLN A 36 -10.10 -10.02 -7.10
CA GLN A 36 -8.89 -9.64 -6.38
C GLN A 36 -8.19 -10.83 -5.70
N ASP A 37 -8.95 -11.74 -5.10
CA ASP A 37 -8.42 -13.01 -4.60
C ASP A 37 -7.85 -13.87 -5.73
N ALA A 38 -8.42 -13.77 -6.94
CA ALA A 38 -7.89 -14.45 -8.11
C ALA A 38 -6.49 -13.93 -8.51
N VAL A 39 -6.22 -12.61 -8.40
CA VAL A 39 -4.87 -12.05 -8.63
C VAL A 39 -3.88 -12.57 -7.60
N THR A 40 -4.26 -12.58 -6.31
CA THR A 40 -3.43 -13.15 -5.24
C THR A 40 -3.13 -14.63 -5.50
N MET A 41 -4.14 -15.40 -5.89
CA MET A 41 -4.03 -16.82 -6.24
C MET A 41 -3.14 -17.05 -7.48
N GLU A 42 -3.27 -16.22 -8.51
CA GLU A 42 -2.46 -16.33 -9.73
C GLU A 42 -0.98 -16.05 -9.43
N ARG A 43 -0.68 -15.00 -8.65
CA ARG A 43 0.69 -14.70 -8.20
C ARG A 43 1.26 -15.81 -7.32
N ALA A 44 0.45 -16.37 -6.42
CA ALA A 44 0.85 -17.52 -5.59
C ALA A 44 1.17 -18.76 -6.45
N ALA A 45 0.32 -19.08 -7.43
CA ALA A 45 0.51 -20.19 -8.36
C ALA A 45 1.76 -19.99 -9.24
N PHE A 46 1.97 -18.78 -9.76
CA PHE A 46 3.16 -18.43 -10.53
C PHE A 46 4.44 -18.58 -9.69
N THR A 47 4.42 -18.09 -8.45
CA THR A 47 5.55 -18.21 -7.52
C THR A 47 5.93 -19.67 -7.27
N LEU A 48 4.94 -20.53 -7.04
CA LEU A 48 5.14 -21.97 -6.88
C LEU A 48 5.75 -22.63 -8.13
N ALA A 49 5.24 -22.28 -9.32
CA ALA A 49 5.76 -22.80 -10.58
C ALA A 49 7.21 -22.37 -10.83
N SER A 50 7.55 -21.12 -10.51
CA SER A 50 8.91 -20.57 -10.61
C SER A 50 9.87 -21.23 -9.62
N ALA A 51 9.47 -21.41 -8.36
CA ALA A 51 10.28 -22.07 -7.33
C ALA A 51 10.65 -23.51 -7.72
N LYS A 52 9.68 -24.28 -8.25
CA LYS A 52 9.92 -25.65 -8.76
C LYS A 52 10.92 -25.68 -9.92
N ARG A 53 10.86 -24.71 -10.83
CA ARG A 53 11.77 -24.63 -12.00
C ARG A 53 13.21 -24.31 -11.59
N ASN A 54 13.40 -23.45 -10.60
CA ASN A 54 14.72 -22.94 -10.23
C ASN A 54 15.50 -23.82 -9.25
N GLY A 55 14.93 -24.96 -8.80
CA GLY A 55 15.61 -25.90 -7.91
C GLY A 55 15.98 -25.32 -6.53
N LYS A 56 15.52 -24.11 -6.20
CA LYS A 56 15.73 -23.47 -4.90
C LYS A 56 14.71 -24.07 -3.92
N GLY A 57 15.19 -24.88 -2.98
CA GLY A 57 14.38 -25.34 -1.84
C GLY A 57 13.86 -24.16 -1.01
N ALA A 58 12.64 -24.32 -0.49
CA ALA A 58 11.95 -23.44 0.46
C ALA A 58 12.07 -21.93 0.18
N ASN A 59 11.24 -21.42 -0.75
CA ASN A 59 10.92 -19.99 -0.78
C ASN A 59 9.80 -19.73 0.24
N ALA A 60 9.95 -18.77 1.15
CA ALA A 60 8.94 -18.43 2.16
C ALA A 60 7.55 -18.20 1.55
N LEU A 61 7.50 -17.46 0.44
CA LEU A 61 6.27 -17.21 -0.30
C LEU A 61 5.73 -18.48 -0.98
N ALA A 62 6.60 -19.40 -1.41
CA ALA A 62 6.15 -20.69 -1.95
C ALA A 62 5.57 -21.62 -0.85
N ASN A 63 6.15 -21.58 0.35
CA ASN A 63 5.60 -22.30 1.52
C ASN A 63 4.21 -21.74 1.88
N PHE A 64 4.07 -20.42 1.90
CA PHE A 64 2.77 -19.79 2.12
C PHE A 64 1.79 -20.10 1.00
N ALA A 65 2.18 -19.93 -0.27
CA ALA A 65 1.35 -20.23 -1.44
C ALA A 65 0.85 -21.69 -1.44
N THR A 66 1.65 -22.64 -0.95
CA THR A 66 1.19 -24.03 -0.79
C THR A 66 0.02 -24.13 0.19
N ASN A 67 0.13 -23.46 1.35
CA ASN A 67 -0.95 -23.44 2.34
C ASN A 67 -2.19 -22.72 1.81
N LEU A 68 -1.99 -21.62 1.07
CA LEU A 68 -3.05 -20.86 0.43
C LEU A 68 -3.84 -21.78 -0.52
N LEU A 69 -3.18 -22.47 -1.45
CA LEU A 69 -3.85 -23.40 -2.36
C LEU A 69 -4.55 -24.59 -1.67
N LEU A 70 -4.04 -25.04 -0.52
CA LEU A 70 -4.63 -26.16 0.23
C LEU A 70 -5.85 -25.78 1.06
N HIS A 71 -6.02 -24.49 1.37
CA HIS A 71 -7.01 -24.01 2.33
C HIS A 71 -7.88 -22.85 1.82
N ALA A 72 -7.66 -22.39 0.58
CA ALA A 72 -8.40 -21.30 -0.03
C ALA A 72 -9.93 -21.54 -0.07
N ASP A 73 -10.37 -22.81 -0.12
CA ASP A 73 -11.79 -23.17 -0.08
C ASP A 73 -12.48 -22.83 1.25
N LYS A 74 -11.70 -22.55 2.29
CA LYS A 74 -12.17 -22.20 3.63
C LYS A 74 -11.87 -20.77 4.03
N ALA A 75 -11.06 -20.06 3.24
CA ALA A 75 -10.70 -18.69 3.54
C ALA A 75 -11.93 -17.80 3.40
N GLU A 76 -12.08 -16.88 4.35
CA GLU A 76 -13.16 -15.89 4.37
C GLU A 76 -12.59 -14.47 4.47
N GLY A 77 -11.31 -14.32 4.84
CA GLY A 77 -10.62 -13.04 4.97
C GLY A 77 -10.19 -12.44 3.64
N GLN A 78 -10.27 -11.11 3.55
CA GLN A 78 -9.77 -10.36 2.40
C GLN A 78 -8.30 -10.72 2.14
N LEU A 79 -7.93 -10.92 0.88
CA LEU A 79 -6.55 -11.23 0.48
C LEU A 79 -5.94 -12.46 1.20
N PHE A 80 -6.77 -13.37 1.74
CA PHE A 80 -6.34 -14.52 2.54
C PHE A 80 -5.60 -14.17 3.85
N GLN A 81 -5.94 -13.03 4.46
CA GLN A 81 -5.33 -12.58 5.72
C GLN A 81 -5.51 -13.57 6.88
N ASP A 82 -6.64 -14.27 6.92
CA ASP A 82 -6.89 -15.37 7.86
C ASP A 82 -5.87 -16.52 7.71
N LEU A 83 -5.59 -16.95 6.47
CA LEU A 83 -4.60 -17.97 6.16
C LEU A 83 -3.16 -17.48 6.40
N PHE A 84 -2.87 -16.20 6.16
CA PHE A 84 -1.60 -15.58 6.52
C PHE A 84 -1.31 -15.76 8.02
N VAL A 85 -2.28 -15.40 8.87
CA VAL A 85 -2.15 -15.51 10.32
C VAL A 85 -1.97 -16.97 10.74
N LEU A 86 -2.78 -17.88 10.20
CA LEU A 86 -2.67 -19.31 10.48
C LEU A 86 -1.30 -19.85 10.05
N HIS A 87 -0.79 -19.45 8.88
CA HIS A 87 0.52 -19.90 8.41
C HIS A 87 1.65 -19.53 9.38
N PHE A 88 1.71 -18.29 9.83
CA PHE A 88 2.77 -17.82 10.73
C PHE A 88 2.62 -18.33 12.17
N LEU A 89 1.40 -18.64 12.60
CA LEU A 89 1.13 -19.20 13.91
C LEU A 89 0.98 -20.73 13.89
N ASN A 90 1.45 -21.38 12.82
CA ASN A 90 1.45 -22.84 12.66
C ASN A 90 0.06 -23.47 12.92
N PHE A 91 -0.96 -22.89 12.29
CA PHE A 91 -2.37 -23.28 12.37
C PHE A 91 -2.90 -23.38 13.81
N LYS A 92 -2.45 -22.45 14.66
CA LYS A 92 -2.87 -22.35 16.07
C LYS A 92 -4.40 -22.39 16.21
N ARG A 93 -4.86 -23.15 17.21
CA ARG A 93 -6.25 -23.14 17.68
C ARG A 93 -6.35 -22.38 19.00
N GLY A 94 -7.51 -21.76 19.25
CA GLY A 94 -7.77 -21.03 20.49
C GLY A 94 -6.88 -19.79 20.70
N GLY A 95 -6.58 -19.06 19.63
CA GLY A 95 -5.90 -17.76 19.73
C GLY A 95 -6.84 -16.62 20.13
N TYR A 96 -6.29 -15.41 20.23
CA TYR A 96 -7.05 -14.18 20.48
C TYR A 96 -6.88 -13.17 19.34
N PHE A 97 -7.98 -12.70 18.76
CA PHE A 97 -7.96 -11.69 17.69
C PHE A 97 -8.62 -10.38 18.10
N VAL A 98 -8.27 -9.32 17.40
CA VAL A 98 -8.99 -8.04 17.38
C VAL A 98 -9.14 -7.61 15.93
N GLU A 99 -10.36 -7.37 15.47
CA GLU A 99 -10.65 -6.90 14.11
C GLU A 99 -11.43 -5.60 14.20
N VAL A 100 -10.92 -4.55 13.57
CA VAL A 100 -11.55 -3.23 13.56
C VAL A 100 -11.95 -2.90 12.12
N GLY A 101 -13.23 -2.58 11.92
CA GLY A 101 -13.85 -2.36 10.60
C GLY A 101 -14.40 -3.63 9.95
N THR A 102 -15.08 -4.47 10.73
CA THR A 102 -15.51 -5.81 10.26
C THR A 102 -16.77 -5.80 9.39
N GLY A 103 -17.45 -4.65 9.22
CA GLY A 103 -18.70 -4.55 8.47
C GLY A 103 -19.78 -5.48 9.04
N ASP A 104 -20.29 -6.42 8.23
CA ASP A 104 -21.33 -7.37 8.66
C ASP A 104 -20.80 -8.52 9.55
N GLY A 105 -19.49 -8.59 9.77
CA GLY A 105 -18.81 -9.60 10.58
C GLY A 105 -18.55 -10.92 9.87
N LYS A 106 -18.89 -11.07 8.60
CA LYS A 106 -18.70 -12.33 7.87
C LYS A 106 -18.09 -12.12 6.50
N LEU A 107 -18.72 -11.31 5.67
CA LEU A 107 -18.22 -11.05 4.33
C LEU A 107 -16.83 -10.43 4.45
N ILE A 108 -15.85 -11.03 3.77
CA ILE A 108 -14.43 -10.62 3.75
C ILE A 108 -13.79 -10.46 5.15
N SER A 109 -14.36 -11.06 6.19
CA SER A 109 -13.86 -10.89 7.56
C SER A 109 -12.61 -11.72 7.82
N ASN A 110 -11.55 -11.03 8.25
CA ASN A 110 -10.24 -11.62 8.49
C ASN A 110 -10.17 -12.55 9.69
N THR A 111 -11.19 -12.56 10.54
CA THR A 111 -11.23 -13.41 11.74
C THR A 111 -12.39 -14.39 11.77
N TYR A 112 -13.28 -14.40 10.78
CA TYR A 112 -14.45 -15.29 10.77
C TYR A 112 -14.03 -16.77 10.77
N LEU A 113 -13.10 -17.15 9.88
CA LEU A 113 -12.52 -18.50 9.85
C LEU A 113 -11.85 -18.84 11.20
N LEU A 114 -11.09 -17.91 11.77
CA LEU A 114 -10.36 -18.10 13.03
C LEU A 114 -11.31 -18.41 14.20
N GLU A 115 -12.42 -17.67 14.29
CA GLU A 115 -13.46 -17.89 15.30
C GLU A 115 -14.16 -19.24 15.08
N LYS A 116 -14.73 -19.46 13.89
CA LYS A 116 -15.66 -20.56 13.66
C LYS A 116 -14.99 -21.92 13.56
N GLU A 117 -13.81 -22.00 12.91
CA GLU A 117 -13.15 -23.26 12.63
C GLU A 117 -11.95 -23.54 13.53
N TYR A 118 -11.26 -22.49 14.00
CA TYR A 118 -10.07 -22.62 14.86
C TYR A 118 -10.35 -22.34 16.34
N GLY A 119 -11.58 -21.94 16.69
CA GLY A 119 -12.01 -21.74 18.08
C GLY A 119 -11.34 -20.55 18.76
N TRP A 120 -10.90 -19.57 17.98
CA TRP A 120 -10.33 -18.34 18.52
C TRP A 120 -11.40 -17.50 19.20
N LYS A 121 -10.98 -16.69 20.16
CA LYS A 121 -11.80 -15.67 20.81
C LYS A 121 -11.31 -14.30 20.37
N GLY A 122 -12.11 -13.27 20.55
CA GLY A 122 -11.67 -11.93 20.18
C GLY A 122 -12.73 -10.87 20.30
N ILE A 123 -12.37 -9.70 19.80
CA ILE A 123 -13.24 -8.52 19.72
C ILE A 123 -13.34 -8.14 18.24
N VAL A 124 -14.55 -7.99 17.74
CA VAL A 124 -14.80 -7.27 16.49
C VAL A 124 -15.36 -5.89 16.78
N VAL A 125 -14.97 -4.89 15.99
CA VAL A 125 -15.38 -3.50 16.17
C VAL A 125 -15.99 -2.97 14.89
N GLU A 126 -17.21 -2.46 14.97
CA GLU A 126 -17.90 -1.81 13.87
C GLU A 126 -18.85 -0.73 14.41
N PRO A 127 -18.50 0.56 14.27
CA PRO A 127 -19.33 1.65 14.75
C PRO A 127 -20.58 1.89 13.88
N ASN A 128 -20.59 1.49 12.61
CA ASN A 128 -21.71 1.77 11.70
C ASN A 128 -22.96 0.95 12.11
N PRO A 129 -24.03 1.61 12.56
CA PRO A 129 -25.21 0.90 13.07
C PRO A 129 -25.97 0.13 11.98
N VAL A 130 -25.66 0.34 10.70
CA VAL A 130 -26.25 -0.44 9.59
C VAL A 130 -25.92 -1.92 9.71
N PHE A 131 -24.74 -2.27 10.23
CA PHE A 131 -24.29 -3.66 10.34
C PHE A 131 -24.60 -4.32 11.69
N LYS A 132 -25.21 -3.59 12.63
CA LYS A 132 -25.42 -4.07 14.00
C LYS A 132 -26.16 -5.41 14.06
N ASP A 133 -27.24 -5.53 13.29
CA ASP A 133 -28.09 -6.74 13.33
C ASP A 133 -27.41 -7.93 12.67
N SER A 134 -26.66 -7.72 11.57
CA SER A 134 -25.90 -8.78 10.91
C SER A 134 -24.71 -9.25 11.77
N LEU A 135 -24.01 -8.34 12.44
CA LEU A 135 -22.92 -8.67 13.36
C LEU A 135 -23.38 -9.60 14.48
N LEU A 136 -24.50 -9.28 15.12
CA LEU A 136 -25.09 -10.09 16.19
C LEU A 136 -25.56 -11.46 15.70
N GLN A 137 -25.89 -11.60 14.41
CA GLN A 137 -26.27 -12.88 13.80
C GLN A 137 -25.04 -13.71 13.41
N ASN A 138 -23.98 -13.05 12.93
CA ASN A 138 -22.81 -13.70 12.34
C ASN A 138 -21.75 -14.08 13.38
N ARG A 139 -21.57 -13.31 14.45
CA ARG A 139 -20.47 -13.49 15.42
C ARG A 139 -20.94 -14.01 16.78
N ASN A 140 -20.10 -14.82 17.41
CA ASN A 140 -20.25 -15.25 18.80
C ASN A 140 -19.21 -14.61 19.74
N CYS A 141 -18.23 -13.91 19.18
CA CYS A 141 -17.20 -13.20 19.93
C CYS A 141 -17.73 -11.89 20.54
N THR A 142 -16.87 -11.16 21.24
CA THR A 142 -17.21 -9.83 21.74
C THR A 142 -17.41 -8.88 20.55
N ILE A 143 -18.50 -8.12 20.57
CA ILE A 143 -18.81 -7.08 19.57
C ILE A 143 -18.76 -5.73 20.27
N SER A 144 -17.99 -4.80 19.71
CA SER A 144 -17.98 -3.38 20.12
C SER A 144 -18.48 -2.51 18.97
N THR A 145 -19.18 -1.44 19.34
CA THR A 145 -19.63 -0.38 18.40
C THR A 145 -18.88 0.92 18.63
N ASP A 146 -17.70 0.85 19.25
CA ASP A 146 -16.87 2.02 19.48
C ASP A 146 -16.28 2.55 18.17
N CYS A 147 -16.21 3.86 18.06
CA CYS A 147 -15.44 4.53 17.01
C CYS A 147 -14.01 4.74 17.52
N LEU A 148 -13.05 3.97 17.02
CA LEU A 148 -11.68 4.01 17.51
C LEU A 148 -10.86 5.12 16.84
N LEU A 149 -10.02 5.79 17.62
CA LEU A 149 -9.05 6.78 17.13
C LEU A 149 -7.83 6.90 18.07
N ASP A 150 -7.05 7.97 17.94
CA ASP A 150 -5.84 8.27 18.71
C ASP A 150 -6.11 8.65 20.17
N VAL A 151 -7.28 9.25 20.45
CA VAL A 151 -7.65 9.74 21.79
C VAL A 151 -9.11 9.41 22.12
N LYS A 152 -9.37 9.11 23.39
CA LYS A 152 -10.72 8.92 23.92
C LYS A 152 -11.43 10.24 24.14
N GLY A 153 -12.74 10.27 23.91
CA GLY A 153 -13.59 11.40 24.28
C GLY A 153 -13.68 12.51 23.22
N ARG A 154 -12.98 12.39 22.08
CA ARG A 154 -13.11 13.34 20.97
C ARG A 154 -14.42 13.10 20.23
N SER A 155 -15.17 14.17 19.98
CA SER A 155 -16.34 14.15 19.12
C SER A 155 -15.90 14.16 17.66
N VAL A 156 -16.30 13.16 16.89
CA VAL A 156 -15.99 13.04 15.45
C VAL A 156 -17.25 12.78 14.64
N THR A 157 -17.24 13.22 13.38
CA THR A 157 -18.29 12.86 12.43
C THR A 157 -17.88 11.60 11.68
N PHE A 158 -18.76 10.62 11.66
CA PHE A 158 -18.61 9.36 10.94
C PHE A 158 -19.63 9.29 9.80
N ASN A 159 -19.17 8.88 8.63
CA ASN A 159 -19.97 8.69 7.43
C ASN A 159 -20.43 7.23 7.40
N CYS A 160 -21.73 6.98 7.49
CA CYS A 160 -22.28 5.62 7.44
C CYS A 160 -22.77 5.29 6.03
N GLN A 161 -22.31 4.18 5.47
CA GLN A 161 -22.78 3.62 4.21
C GLN A 161 -23.24 2.16 4.40
N ALA A 162 -24.05 1.66 3.47
CA ALA A 162 -24.44 0.24 3.46
C ALA A 162 -23.28 -0.66 3.00
N ASP A 163 -22.36 -0.08 2.26
CA ASP A 163 -21.10 -0.68 1.85
C ASP A 163 -20.01 -0.26 2.85
N PRO A 164 -19.33 -1.22 3.52
CA PRO A 164 -18.29 -0.93 4.51
C PRO A 164 -17.15 -0.07 3.95
N GLU A 165 -16.72 -0.30 2.70
CA GLU A 165 -15.56 0.35 2.07
C GLU A 165 -15.70 1.88 1.90
N PHE A 166 -16.93 2.40 2.08
CA PHE A 166 -17.22 3.83 1.99
C PHE A 166 -17.58 4.46 3.34
N SER A 167 -17.61 3.68 4.40
CA SER A 167 -17.84 4.14 5.77
C SER A 167 -16.55 4.65 6.40
N GLY A 168 -16.61 5.56 7.36
CA GLY A 168 -15.40 6.01 8.04
C GLY A 168 -15.49 7.41 8.67
N ILE A 169 -14.47 7.74 9.46
CA ILE A 169 -14.34 9.07 10.08
C ILE A 169 -14.08 10.12 8.99
N SER A 170 -14.76 11.26 9.07
CA SER A 170 -14.54 12.36 8.13
C SER A 170 -13.09 12.83 8.16
N SER A 171 -12.50 13.06 6.98
CA SER A 171 -11.08 13.41 6.80
C SER A 171 -10.62 14.64 7.59
N GLU A 172 -11.53 15.57 7.89
CA GLU A 172 -11.25 16.75 8.73
C GLU A 172 -10.75 16.40 10.14
N TYR A 173 -11.06 15.21 10.67
CA TYR A 173 -10.61 14.75 11.99
C TYR A 173 -9.31 13.93 11.95
N LEU A 174 -8.87 13.51 10.77
CA LEU A 174 -7.66 12.68 10.61
C LEU A 174 -6.40 13.52 10.39
N GLY A 175 -6.55 14.82 10.09
CA GLY A 175 -5.44 15.76 9.91
C GLY A 175 -4.52 15.37 8.75
N THR A 176 -3.23 15.70 8.85
CA THR A 176 -2.19 15.20 7.92
C THR A 176 -1.81 13.75 8.18
N SER A 177 -2.43 13.11 9.18
CA SER A 177 -2.20 11.72 9.58
C SER A 177 -3.37 10.82 9.16
N GLY A 178 -4.20 11.23 8.20
CA GLY A 178 -5.27 10.44 7.60
C GLY A 178 -5.01 10.15 6.13
N SER A 179 -5.49 9.02 5.62
CA SER A 179 -5.21 8.62 4.24
C SER A 179 -5.81 9.64 3.26
N SER A 180 -5.10 9.94 2.18
CA SER A 180 -5.63 10.74 1.07
C SER A 180 -6.89 10.11 0.46
N LEU A 181 -7.04 8.78 0.55
CA LEU A 181 -8.28 8.10 0.14
C LEU A 181 -9.47 8.38 1.04
N GLY A 182 -9.30 8.63 2.35
CA GLY A 182 -10.38 9.15 3.17
C GLY A 182 -11.01 10.43 2.57
N ALA A 183 -10.21 11.22 1.84
CA ALA A 183 -10.63 12.38 1.06
C ALA A 183 -11.07 12.05 -0.39
N GLU A 184 -10.48 11.07 -1.08
CA GLU A 184 -10.94 10.65 -2.41
C GLU A 184 -12.28 9.90 -2.36
N HIS A 185 -12.45 8.98 -1.40
CA HIS A 185 -13.73 8.38 -1.07
C HIS A 185 -14.72 9.48 -0.66
N ALA A 186 -14.30 10.51 0.11
CA ALA A 186 -15.17 11.65 0.42
C ALA A 186 -15.69 12.38 -0.83
N ALA A 187 -14.85 12.54 -1.85
CA ALA A 187 -15.21 13.19 -3.11
C ALA A 187 -16.14 12.33 -3.99
N ARG A 188 -16.13 11.00 -3.81
CA ARG A 188 -16.99 10.03 -4.53
C ARG A 188 -18.26 9.64 -3.76
N ARG A 189 -18.44 10.13 -2.53
CA ARG A 189 -19.60 9.80 -1.69
C ARG A 189 -20.87 10.54 -2.18
N PRO A 190 -22.04 9.88 -2.20
CA PRO A 190 -23.32 10.53 -2.49
C PRO A 190 -23.62 11.69 -1.52
N GLU A 191 -24.36 12.72 -1.98
CA GLU A 191 -24.72 13.89 -1.15
C GLU A 191 -25.61 13.52 0.07
N ASP A 192 -26.33 12.40 0.01
CA ASP A 192 -27.32 11.96 1.01
C ASP A 192 -26.72 11.12 2.16
N LEU A 193 -25.44 11.32 2.47
CA LEU A 193 -24.72 10.59 3.51
C LEU A 193 -25.40 10.68 4.89
N LYS A 194 -25.72 9.53 5.48
CA LYS A 194 -26.08 9.47 6.89
C LYS A 194 -24.81 9.71 7.73
N LYS A 195 -24.73 10.91 8.29
CA LYS A 195 -23.64 11.30 9.20
C LYS A 195 -24.07 11.09 10.65
N ILE A 196 -23.22 10.43 11.43
CA ILE A 196 -23.44 10.19 12.85
C ILE A 196 -22.25 10.77 13.61
N VAL A 197 -22.54 11.40 14.75
CA VAL A 197 -21.50 11.90 15.66
C VAL A 197 -21.18 10.81 16.67
N PHE A 198 -19.91 10.44 16.77
CA PHE A 198 -19.41 9.50 17.78
C PHE A 198 -18.50 10.21 18.77
N ILE A 199 -18.51 9.70 20.00
CA ILE A 199 -17.44 9.95 20.97
C ILE A 199 -16.45 8.81 20.82
N THR A 200 -15.22 9.16 20.49
CA THR A 200 -14.15 8.20 20.20
C THR A 200 -13.71 7.44 21.45
N ASN A 201 -13.27 6.19 21.25
CA ASN A 201 -12.53 5.39 22.21
C ASN A 201 -11.11 5.12 21.66
N THR A 202 -10.17 4.63 22.49
CA THR A 202 -8.87 4.16 21.98
C THR A 202 -8.83 2.64 21.95
N LEU A 203 -7.95 2.06 21.13
CA LEU A 203 -7.72 0.62 21.13
C LEU A 203 -7.25 0.10 22.50
N ASN A 204 -6.43 0.87 23.23
CA ASN A 204 -5.99 0.50 24.58
C ASN A 204 -7.13 0.44 25.60
N ASP A 205 -8.04 1.42 25.53
CA ASP A 205 -9.22 1.49 26.40
C ASP A 205 -10.17 0.34 26.10
N LEU A 206 -10.48 0.10 24.81
CA LEU A 206 -11.30 -1.02 24.36
C LEU A 206 -10.79 -2.36 24.92
N LEU A 207 -9.48 -2.63 24.76
CA LEU A 207 -8.87 -3.86 25.26
C LEU A 207 -8.96 -3.99 26.78
N THR A 208 -8.83 -2.88 27.51
CA THR A 208 -8.95 -2.86 28.97
C THR A 208 -10.40 -3.09 29.40
N GLU A 209 -11.36 -2.45 28.74
CA GLU A 209 -12.80 -2.52 29.03
C GLU A 209 -13.37 -3.92 28.78
N HIS A 210 -12.85 -4.62 27.78
CA HIS A 210 -13.25 -5.99 27.44
C HIS A 210 -12.36 -7.08 28.06
N GLU A 211 -11.48 -6.73 29.00
CA GLU A 211 -10.60 -7.65 29.71
C GLU A 211 -9.80 -8.55 28.73
N ALA A 212 -9.32 -7.98 27.63
CA ALA A 212 -8.54 -8.70 26.65
C ALA A 212 -7.24 -9.26 27.27
N PRO A 213 -6.76 -10.43 26.81
CA PRO A 213 -5.45 -10.93 27.22
C PRO A 213 -4.35 -9.99 26.75
N THR A 214 -3.24 -9.95 27.49
CA THR A 214 -2.07 -9.15 27.12
C THR A 214 -1.41 -9.62 25.82
N VAL A 215 -1.62 -10.88 25.43
CA VAL A 215 -1.16 -11.44 24.15
C VAL A 215 -2.33 -11.46 23.17
N ILE A 216 -2.18 -10.73 22.08
CA ILE A 216 -3.10 -10.67 20.95
C ILE A 216 -2.42 -11.39 19.79
N ASP A 217 -2.95 -12.54 19.39
CA ASP A 217 -2.36 -13.32 18.31
C ASP A 217 -2.52 -12.63 16.95
N TYR A 218 -3.61 -11.88 16.76
CA TYR A 218 -3.88 -11.16 15.51
C TYR A 218 -4.62 -9.84 15.74
N LEU A 219 -4.11 -8.77 15.15
CA LEU A 219 -4.78 -7.47 15.06
C LEU A 219 -5.00 -7.11 13.59
N SER A 220 -6.25 -7.00 13.16
CA SER A 220 -6.65 -6.51 11.83
C SER A 220 -7.17 -5.08 11.97
N LEU A 221 -6.55 -4.13 11.26
CA LEU A 221 -6.97 -2.74 11.21
C LEU A 221 -7.35 -2.35 9.78
N ASP A 222 -8.65 -2.22 9.55
CA ASP A 222 -9.24 -1.78 8.30
C ASP A 222 -10.27 -0.69 8.62
N VAL A 223 -9.82 0.54 8.82
CA VAL A 223 -10.65 1.63 9.39
C VAL A 223 -10.73 2.84 8.47
N GLU A 224 -10.49 2.63 7.19
CA GLU A 224 -10.69 3.59 6.11
C GLU A 224 -9.94 4.92 6.35
N GLY A 225 -8.68 4.82 6.77
CA GLY A 225 -7.73 5.94 6.87
C GLY A 225 -7.36 6.39 8.28
N ALA A 226 -7.89 5.73 9.32
CA ALA A 226 -7.58 6.02 10.73
C ALA A 226 -6.53 5.06 11.35
N GLU A 227 -5.89 4.22 10.54
CA GLU A 227 -5.00 3.14 10.99
C GLU A 227 -3.78 3.69 11.74
N PHE A 228 -3.05 4.63 11.13
CA PHE A 228 -1.85 5.20 11.75
C PHE A 228 -2.15 6.01 13.02
N PRO A 229 -3.18 6.88 13.10
CA PRO A 229 -3.57 7.51 14.36
C PRO A 229 -3.80 6.51 15.50
N ILE A 230 -4.46 5.38 15.22
CA ILE A 230 -4.69 4.31 16.19
C ILE A 230 -3.37 3.64 16.59
N LEU A 231 -2.56 3.23 15.60
CA LEU A 231 -1.29 2.55 15.85
C LEU A 231 -0.31 3.42 16.63
N ARG A 232 -0.23 4.72 16.34
CA ARG A 232 0.73 5.65 16.97
C ARG A 232 0.51 5.79 18.47
N THR A 233 -0.71 5.62 18.97
CA THR A 233 -1.02 5.71 20.40
C THR A 233 -1.22 4.35 21.06
N PHE A 234 -1.09 3.25 20.31
CA PHE A 234 -1.19 1.89 20.83
C PHE A 234 -0.02 1.54 21.76
N ASP A 235 -0.31 0.95 22.92
CA ASP A 235 0.67 0.58 23.92
C ASP A 235 1.25 -0.82 23.63
N PHE A 236 2.24 -0.86 22.74
CA PHE A 236 2.98 -2.07 22.39
C PHE A 236 3.83 -2.65 23.54
N GLU A 237 4.03 -1.92 24.64
CA GLU A 237 4.72 -2.45 25.83
C GLU A 237 3.76 -3.25 26.71
N LYS A 238 2.49 -2.81 26.79
CA LYS A 238 1.43 -3.50 27.54
C LYS A 238 0.83 -4.67 26.77
N TRP A 239 0.63 -4.51 25.46
CA TRP A 239 -0.06 -5.48 24.60
C TRP A 239 0.91 -6.11 23.60
N GLU A 240 1.22 -7.39 23.79
CA GLU A 240 2.03 -8.17 22.86
C GLU A 240 1.16 -8.61 21.66
N VAL A 241 1.40 -8.02 20.48
CA VAL A 241 0.74 -8.42 19.25
C VAL A 241 1.68 -9.27 18.40
N ARG A 242 1.16 -10.37 17.83
CA ARG A 242 1.97 -11.33 17.07
C ARG A 242 1.89 -11.17 15.56
N CYS A 243 0.68 -11.02 15.03
CA CYS A 243 0.44 -10.72 13.62
C CYS A 243 -0.41 -9.46 13.51
N ILE A 244 -0.10 -8.60 12.55
CA ILE A 244 -0.89 -7.41 12.23
C ILE A 244 -1.17 -7.42 10.73
N SER A 245 -2.41 -7.15 10.35
CA SER A 245 -2.70 -6.64 9.00
C SER A 245 -3.25 -5.23 9.12
N VAL A 246 -2.81 -4.36 8.22
CA VAL A 246 -3.21 -2.97 8.21
C VAL A 246 -3.47 -2.51 6.79
N GLU A 247 -4.67 -1.98 6.57
CA GLU A 247 -5.04 -1.38 5.31
C GLU A 247 -4.23 -0.10 5.12
N HIS A 248 -3.56 0.04 3.98
CA HIS A 248 -2.87 1.28 3.64
C HIS A 248 -3.46 1.94 2.40
N ASN A 249 -4.17 1.22 1.53
CA ASN A 249 -4.83 1.74 0.34
C ASN A 249 -3.94 2.66 -0.52
N TRP A 250 -2.67 2.30 -0.66
CA TRP A 250 -1.64 3.13 -1.32
C TRP A 250 -1.54 4.57 -0.76
N SER A 251 -1.87 4.78 0.50
CA SER A 251 -1.68 6.03 1.22
C SER A 251 -0.19 6.33 1.45
N PRO A 252 0.23 7.60 1.37
CA PRO A 252 1.51 8.06 1.89
C PRO A 252 1.86 7.54 3.30
N MET A 253 0.84 7.38 4.15
CA MET A 253 0.99 6.92 5.54
C MET A 253 1.47 5.49 5.66
N ARG A 254 1.43 4.69 4.58
CA ARG A 254 2.03 3.36 4.55
C ARG A 254 3.47 3.39 5.05
N VAL A 255 4.22 4.47 4.73
CA VAL A 255 5.61 4.66 5.16
C VAL A 255 5.67 4.81 6.68
N ASP A 256 4.89 5.72 7.24
CA ASP A 256 4.87 6.00 8.69
C ASP A 256 4.41 4.77 9.50
N MET A 257 3.40 4.04 9.00
CA MET A 257 2.95 2.78 9.62
C MET A 257 4.04 1.72 9.62
N ASN A 258 4.71 1.52 8.48
CA ASN A 258 5.78 0.55 8.38
C ASN A 258 6.94 0.88 9.34
N GLU A 259 7.37 2.13 9.39
CA GLU A 259 8.44 2.55 10.31
C GLU A 259 8.06 2.37 11.77
N LEU A 260 6.83 2.75 12.13
CA LEU A 260 6.32 2.54 13.47
C LEU A 260 6.36 1.06 13.83
N LEU A 261 5.78 0.18 13.02
CA LEU A 261 5.70 -1.25 13.31
C LEU A 261 7.09 -1.91 13.31
N VAL A 262 7.97 -1.56 12.38
CA VAL A 262 9.37 -2.04 12.39
C VAL A 262 10.09 -1.60 13.68
N SER A 263 9.88 -0.36 14.14
CA SER A 263 10.46 0.11 15.41
C SER A 263 9.94 -0.65 16.64
N LYS A 264 8.78 -1.33 16.52
CA LYS A 264 8.20 -2.19 17.55
C LYS A 264 8.57 -3.67 17.38
N GLY A 265 9.52 -3.98 16.49
CA GLY A 265 10.03 -5.33 16.29
C GLY A 265 9.17 -6.20 15.38
N PHE A 266 8.33 -5.60 14.54
CA PHE A 266 7.64 -6.32 13.49
C PHE A 266 8.48 -6.38 12.20
N CYS A 267 8.22 -7.40 11.40
CA CYS A 267 8.73 -7.57 10.06
C CYS A 267 7.56 -7.58 9.09
N ARG A 268 7.60 -6.74 8.06
CA ARG A 268 6.63 -6.78 6.97
C ARG A 268 6.91 -7.96 6.05
N VAL A 269 5.88 -8.66 5.61
CA VAL A 269 6.00 -9.90 4.82
C VAL A 269 5.01 -9.89 3.65
N PHE A 270 5.40 -10.54 2.55
CA PHE A 270 4.54 -10.84 1.39
C PHE A 270 3.90 -9.63 0.69
N GLU A 271 4.63 -8.51 0.60
CA GLU A 271 4.19 -7.29 -0.10
C GLU A 271 3.78 -7.52 -1.57
N GLU A 272 4.31 -8.56 -2.20
CA GLU A 272 4.01 -8.92 -3.57
C GLU A 272 2.58 -9.44 -3.76
N ILE A 273 1.91 -9.82 -2.67
CA ILE A 273 0.55 -10.38 -2.70
C ILE A 273 -0.42 -9.71 -1.72
N SER A 274 0.07 -8.88 -0.80
CA SER A 274 -0.77 -8.17 0.17
C SER A 274 -1.49 -6.94 -0.39
N GLN A 275 -1.24 -6.57 -1.66
CA GLN A 275 -1.95 -5.54 -2.42
C GLN A 275 -2.04 -4.18 -1.68
N TRP A 276 -3.24 -3.72 -1.30
CA TRP A 276 -3.47 -2.47 -0.58
C TRP A 276 -3.32 -2.60 0.95
N ASP A 277 -2.96 -3.79 1.43
CA ASP A 277 -2.63 -4.08 2.82
C ASP A 277 -1.15 -4.37 2.99
N ASP A 278 -0.66 -4.13 4.20
CA ASP A 278 0.61 -4.65 4.65
C ASP A 278 0.41 -5.66 5.77
N TRP A 279 1.12 -6.79 5.68
CA TRP A 279 1.08 -7.84 6.68
C TRP A 279 2.38 -7.85 7.47
N TYR A 280 2.26 -7.89 8.79
CA TYR A 280 3.38 -7.82 9.71
C TYR A 280 3.34 -8.99 10.67
N VAL A 281 4.52 -9.53 10.96
CA VAL A 281 4.73 -10.56 11.97
C VAL A 281 5.78 -10.10 12.96
N GLN A 282 5.54 -10.36 14.24
CA GLN A 282 6.50 -10.06 15.30
C GLN A 282 7.76 -10.91 15.04
N ARG A 283 8.93 -10.26 15.08
CA ARG A 283 10.19 -10.85 14.58
C ARG A 283 10.57 -12.16 15.29
N SER A 284 10.17 -12.35 16.55
CA SER A 284 10.45 -13.58 17.30
C SER A 284 9.64 -14.78 16.80
N LEU A 285 8.58 -14.59 15.98
CA LEU A 285 7.92 -15.68 15.26
C LEU A 285 8.78 -16.28 14.14
N LEU A 286 9.82 -15.56 13.72
CA LEU A 286 10.74 -16.02 12.68
C LEU A 286 11.90 -16.83 13.25
N ASP A 287 12.07 -16.86 14.57
CA ASP A 287 13.14 -17.61 15.23
C ASP A 287 13.03 -19.11 14.94
N GLY A 288 14.08 -19.68 14.35
CA GLY A 288 14.14 -21.09 14.00
C GLY A 288 13.39 -21.49 12.73
N ARG A 289 12.81 -20.55 11.97
CA ARG A 289 12.29 -20.83 10.63
C ARG A 289 13.42 -20.89 9.61
N ASP A 290 13.41 -21.95 8.78
CA ASP A 290 14.40 -22.12 7.70
C ASP A 290 14.29 -21.03 6.61
N ASP A 291 13.13 -20.39 6.51
CA ASP A 291 12.83 -19.33 5.54
C ASP A 291 12.92 -17.90 6.11
N ALA A 292 13.33 -17.75 7.37
CA ALA A 292 13.40 -16.45 8.07
C ALA A 292 14.26 -15.42 7.33
N ALA A 293 15.40 -15.84 6.78
CA ALA A 293 16.32 -14.95 6.07
C ALA A 293 15.72 -14.33 4.78
N GLN A 294 14.65 -14.91 4.24
CA GLN A 294 13.94 -14.38 3.07
C GLN A 294 12.82 -13.41 3.46
N LEU A 295 12.28 -13.57 4.67
CA LEU A 295 11.22 -12.73 5.21
C LEU A 295 11.79 -11.47 5.86
N LEU A 296 12.93 -11.60 6.53
CA LEU A 296 13.68 -10.47 7.09
C LEU A 296 14.28 -9.67 5.93
N ARG A 297 13.68 -8.51 5.65
CA ARG A 297 14.27 -7.56 4.70
C ARG A 297 15.62 -7.08 5.21
N THR A 298 16.59 -6.99 4.32
CA THR A 298 17.90 -6.36 4.59
C THR A 298 17.75 -4.89 4.99
N ASP A 299 16.67 -4.25 4.54
CA ASP A 299 16.42 -2.82 4.65
C ASP A 299 16.20 -2.33 6.09
N ASP A 300 15.72 -3.20 6.98
CA ASP A 300 15.53 -2.90 8.40
C ASP A 300 16.86 -2.81 9.18
N THR A 301 17.98 -3.14 8.53
CA THR A 301 19.34 -3.09 9.09
C THR A 301 20.26 -2.15 8.32
N LEU A 302 19.72 -1.47 7.29
CA LEU A 302 20.49 -0.54 6.46
C LEU A 302 20.80 0.75 7.23
N ASP A 303 21.94 1.35 6.91
CA ASP A 303 22.22 2.72 7.32
C ASP A 303 21.28 3.71 6.60
N ASP A 304 21.19 4.93 7.12
CA ASP A 304 20.28 5.97 6.61
C ASP A 304 20.44 6.21 5.10
N ALA A 305 21.65 6.07 4.56
CA ALA A 305 21.92 6.26 3.14
C ALA A 305 21.37 5.12 2.29
N ALA A 306 21.56 3.87 2.71
CA ALA A 306 21.02 2.72 2.02
C ALA A 306 19.49 2.61 2.17
N GLN A 307 18.94 3.02 3.32
CA GLN A 307 17.49 3.14 3.52
C GLN A 307 16.88 4.26 2.64
N ALA A 308 17.54 5.41 2.52
CA ALA A 308 17.11 6.46 1.60
C ALA A 308 17.11 5.99 0.13
N ASN A 309 18.12 5.23 -0.29
CA ASN A 309 18.15 4.65 -1.63
C ASN A 309 17.01 3.64 -1.87
N ALA A 310 16.69 2.82 -0.87
CA ALA A 310 15.55 1.90 -0.95
C ALA A 310 14.22 2.68 -1.12
N PHE A 311 14.04 3.78 -0.39
CA PHE A 311 12.88 4.66 -0.58
C PHE A 311 12.83 5.28 -1.98
N VAL A 312 13.98 5.71 -2.53
CA VAL A 312 14.05 6.23 -3.91
C VAL A 312 13.65 5.17 -4.94
N THR A 313 14.14 3.93 -4.80
CA THR A 313 13.76 2.82 -5.69
C THR A 313 12.24 2.58 -5.64
N ARG A 314 11.67 2.50 -4.44
CA ARG A 314 10.22 2.31 -4.25
C ARG A 314 9.41 3.50 -4.79
N ALA A 315 9.93 4.72 -4.70
CA ALA A 315 9.27 5.90 -5.24
C ALA A 315 9.18 5.84 -6.77
N ILE A 316 10.24 5.36 -7.44
CA ILE A 316 10.23 5.14 -8.89
C ILE A 316 9.20 4.07 -9.26
N GLU A 317 9.16 2.95 -8.54
CA GLU A 317 8.17 1.89 -8.77
C GLU A 317 6.73 2.39 -8.55
N ALA A 318 6.48 3.18 -7.52
CA ALA A 318 5.18 3.81 -7.27
C ALA A 318 4.79 4.76 -8.40
N LEU A 319 5.74 5.54 -8.92
CA LEU A 319 5.51 6.42 -10.06
C LEU A 319 5.16 5.65 -11.33
N ASP A 320 5.83 4.52 -11.58
CA ASP A 320 5.54 3.63 -12.71
C ASP A 320 4.16 2.96 -12.60
N ARG A 321 3.66 2.75 -11.37
CA ARG A 321 2.28 2.31 -11.10
C ARG A 321 1.24 3.44 -11.18
N GLY A 322 1.66 4.69 -11.37
CA GLY A 322 0.75 5.84 -11.39
C GLY A 322 0.30 6.32 -10.01
N GLU A 323 1.11 6.06 -8.97
CA GLU A 323 0.88 6.47 -7.57
C GLU A 323 1.80 7.65 -7.18
N PRO A 324 1.63 8.86 -7.74
CA PRO A 324 2.59 9.95 -7.56
C PRO A 324 2.65 10.48 -6.12
N ASP A 325 1.56 10.42 -5.36
CA ASP A 325 1.54 10.90 -3.97
C ASP A 325 2.33 9.97 -3.04
N VAL A 326 2.28 8.65 -3.29
CA VAL A 326 3.14 7.67 -2.61
C VAL A 326 4.60 7.92 -2.95
N ALA A 327 4.90 8.15 -4.23
CA ALA A 327 6.25 8.43 -4.69
C ALA A 327 6.83 9.69 -4.03
N ILE A 328 6.04 10.76 -3.88
CA ILE A 328 6.43 11.98 -3.17
C ILE A 328 6.75 11.69 -1.71
N ALA A 329 5.84 11.02 -1.00
CA ALA A 329 6.03 10.71 0.42
C ALA A 329 7.29 9.86 0.68
N LEU A 330 7.53 8.87 -0.17
CA LEU A 330 8.76 8.06 -0.13
C LEU A 330 10.01 8.92 -0.37
N CYS A 331 9.97 9.85 -1.33
CA CYS A 331 11.10 10.75 -1.58
C CYS A 331 11.31 11.79 -0.48
N GLU A 332 10.25 12.34 0.12
CA GLU A 332 10.34 13.24 1.27
C GLU A 332 10.99 12.53 2.45
N ARG A 333 10.65 11.25 2.67
CA ARG A 333 11.31 10.45 3.70
C ARG A 333 12.78 10.18 3.38
N ALA A 334 13.08 9.82 2.13
CA ALA A 334 14.45 9.66 1.67
C ALA A 334 15.27 10.96 1.84
N ALA A 335 14.65 12.13 1.66
CA ALA A 335 15.30 13.43 1.87
C ALA A 335 15.60 13.73 3.34
N VAL A 336 14.79 13.20 4.27
CA VAL A 336 15.06 13.31 5.72
C VAL A 336 16.26 12.44 6.10
N LEU A 337 16.34 11.21 5.59
CA LEU A 337 17.42 10.27 5.90
C LEU A 337 18.74 10.63 5.21
N ALA A 338 18.68 11.07 3.95
CA ALA A 338 19.84 11.47 3.17
C ALA A 338 19.62 12.84 2.50
N PRO A 339 19.71 13.95 3.25
CA PRO A 339 19.48 15.30 2.73
C PRO A 339 20.48 15.76 1.65
N ALA A 340 21.61 15.06 1.54
CA ALA A 340 22.64 15.34 0.54
C ALA A 340 22.60 14.38 -0.67
N SER A 341 21.52 13.60 -0.82
CA SER A 341 21.40 12.62 -1.90
C SER A 341 20.82 13.25 -3.16
N PRO A 342 21.58 13.34 -4.28
CA PRO A 342 21.06 13.91 -5.52
C PRO A 342 19.94 13.04 -6.12
N SER A 343 19.98 11.71 -5.94
CA SER A 343 18.97 10.79 -6.49
C SER A 343 17.56 11.10 -5.98
N VAL A 344 17.43 11.49 -4.70
CA VAL A 344 16.15 11.88 -4.09
C VAL A 344 15.55 13.08 -4.82
N TYR A 345 16.36 14.12 -5.02
CA TYR A 345 15.91 15.36 -5.65
C TYR A 345 15.67 15.18 -7.16
N ARG A 346 16.42 14.29 -7.83
CA ARG A 346 16.13 13.90 -9.22
C ARG A 346 14.75 13.23 -9.34
N THR A 347 14.41 12.32 -8.43
CA THR A 347 13.11 11.64 -8.44
C THR A 347 11.97 12.61 -8.12
N LEU A 348 12.11 13.49 -7.12
CA LEU A 348 11.12 14.55 -6.85
C LEU A 348 10.90 15.47 -8.06
N ALA A 349 11.96 15.79 -8.80
CA ALA A 349 11.86 16.60 -9.99
C ALA A 349 11.14 15.88 -11.14
N ASP A 350 11.39 14.58 -11.35
CA ASP A 350 10.64 13.77 -12.33
C ASP A 350 9.16 13.69 -11.98
N ILE A 351 8.82 13.43 -10.72
CA ILE A 351 7.43 13.39 -10.25
C ILE A 351 6.74 14.74 -10.52
N ALA A 352 7.39 15.86 -10.17
CA ALA A 352 6.85 17.19 -10.40
C ALA A 352 6.64 17.50 -11.90
N GLN A 353 7.51 17.02 -12.79
CA GLN A 353 7.32 17.15 -14.24
C GLN A 353 6.11 16.37 -14.72
N ARG A 354 5.96 15.11 -14.31
CA ARG A 354 4.82 14.27 -14.70
C ARG A 354 3.49 14.83 -14.19
N GLN A 355 3.50 15.52 -13.05
CA GLN A 355 2.34 16.24 -12.51
C GLN A 355 2.07 17.59 -13.19
N GLY A 356 2.87 18.01 -14.18
CA GLY A 356 2.71 19.30 -14.85
C GLY A 356 3.05 20.50 -13.97
N ARG A 357 3.95 20.33 -13.00
CA ARG A 357 4.41 21.38 -12.05
C ARG A 357 5.85 21.80 -12.36
N PRO A 358 6.11 22.47 -13.50
CA PRO A 358 7.47 22.73 -13.97
C PRO A 358 8.26 23.69 -13.06
N ALA A 359 7.61 24.56 -12.30
CA ALA A 359 8.29 25.40 -11.32
C ALA A 359 8.88 24.58 -10.16
N ALA A 360 8.13 23.61 -9.63
CA ALA A 360 8.61 22.71 -8.59
C ALA A 360 9.72 21.80 -9.13
N ALA A 361 9.57 21.28 -10.35
CA ALA A 361 10.61 20.49 -11.00
C ALA A 361 11.95 21.24 -11.11
N ILE A 362 11.93 22.50 -11.52
CA ILE A 362 13.14 23.34 -11.61
C ILE A 362 13.85 23.44 -10.24
N GLU A 363 13.11 23.68 -9.17
CA GLU A 363 13.68 23.82 -7.84
C GLU A 363 14.29 22.50 -7.35
N HIS A 364 13.61 21.36 -7.56
CA HIS A 364 14.16 20.05 -7.22
C HIS A 364 15.40 19.69 -8.05
N TRP A 365 15.40 19.96 -9.36
CA TRP A 365 16.59 19.74 -10.18
C TRP A 365 17.78 20.62 -9.76
N LYS A 366 17.54 21.90 -9.43
CA LYS A 366 18.58 22.76 -8.87
C LYS A 366 19.11 22.23 -7.54
N GLN A 367 18.24 21.65 -6.70
CA GLN A 367 18.66 21.02 -5.46
C GLN A 367 19.49 19.74 -5.70
N ALA A 368 19.17 18.96 -6.73
CA ALA A 368 20.01 17.83 -7.16
C ALA A 368 21.41 18.31 -7.61
N ILE A 369 21.48 19.41 -8.38
CA ILE A 369 22.76 20.00 -8.81
C ILE A 369 23.52 20.65 -7.63
N SER A 370 22.83 21.22 -6.65
CA SER A 370 23.46 21.84 -5.48
C SER A 370 24.08 20.79 -4.55
N THR A 371 23.45 19.61 -4.46
CA THR A 371 23.94 18.47 -3.67
C THR A 371 25.08 17.74 -4.38
N ASP A 372 24.98 17.52 -5.70
CA ASP A 372 26.07 17.02 -6.53
C ASP A 372 26.21 17.83 -7.84
N PRO A 373 27.14 18.80 -7.90
CA PRO A 373 27.41 19.58 -9.11
C PRO A 373 27.93 18.74 -10.29
N ALA A 374 28.35 17.50 -10.07
CA ALA A 374 28.79 16.58 -11.12
C ALA A 374 27.68 15.63 -11.60
N ASP A 375 26.45 15.75 -11.08
CA ASP A 375 25.33 14.91 -11.52
C ASP A 375 24.91 15.28 -12.95
N TYR A 376 25.39 14.50 -13.91
CA TYR A 376 25.06 14.61 -15.33
C TYR A 376 23.56 14.61 -15.59
N TRP A 377 22.81 13.72 -14.92
CA TRP A 377 21.39 13.55 -15.16
C TRP A 377 20.56 14.71 -14.63
N ALA A 378 21.00 15.34 -13.54
CA ALA A 378 20.34 16.54 -13.03
C ALA A 378 20.47 17.74 -13.99
N HIS A 379 21.61 17.86 -14.68
CA HIS A 379 21.81 18.89 -15.70
C HIS A 379 20.95 18.66 -16.95
N ILE A 380 20.82 17.40 -17.40
CA ILE A 380 19.92 17.03 -18.50
C ILE A 380 18.47 17.32 -18.13
N GLY A 381 17.99 16.81 -16.99
CA GLY A 381 16.59 16.97 -16.58
C GLY A 381 16.19 18.43 -16.42
N LEU A 382 17.06 19.28 -15.84
CA LEU A 382 16.77 20.72 -15.75
C LEU A 382 16.75 21.39 -17.13
N ALA A 383 17.65 21.01 -18.03
CA ALA A 383 17.69 21.56 -19.38
C ALA A 383 16.41 21.21 -20.15
N GLU A 384 15.93 19.97 -20.05
CA GLU A 384 14.67 19.55 -20.69
C GLU A 384 13.47 20.36 -20.20
N VAL A 385 13.38 20.61 -18.88
CA VAL A 385 12.32 21.47 -18.32
C VAL A 385 12.41 22.89 -18.87
N TYR A 386 13.62 23.45 -19.00
CA TYR A 386 13.80 24.78 -19.58
C TYR A 386 13.46 24.82 -21.08
N LEU A 387 13.83 23.78 -21.85
CA LEU A 387 13.46 23.67 -23.26
C LEU A 387 11.93 23.61 -23.44
N ALA A 388 11.24 22.81 -22.63
CA ALA A 388 9.77 22.72 -22.66
C ALA A 388 9.08 24.06 -22.33
N ARG A 389 9.78 24.99 -21.66
CA ARG A 389 9.30 26.34 -21.32
C ARG A 389 9.79 27.43 -22.27
N GLY A 390 10.55 27.09 -23.32
CA GLY A 390 11.14 28.06 -24.24
C GLY A 390 12.30 28.88 -23.64
N GLN A 391 12.85 28.46 -22.50
CA GLN A 391 13.99 29.08 -21.83
C GLN A 391 15.30 28.52 -22.41
N ILE A 392 15.54 28.85 -23.68
CA ILE A 392 16.58 28.23 -24.50
C ILE A 392 17.99 28.55 -24.01
N GLU A 393 18.21 29.76 -23.50
CA GLU A 393 19.54 30.21 -23.06
C GLU A 393 20.00 29.44 -21.82
N GLU A 394 19.12 29.30 -20.82
CA GLU A 394 19.37 28.54 -19.60
C GLU A 394 19.59 27.05 -19.89
N ALA A 395 18.77 26.46 -20.78
CA ALA A 395 18.93 25.08 -21.22
C ALA A 395 20.29 24.85 -21.91
N CYS A 396 20.71 25.75 -22.80
CA CYS A 396 22.02 25.65 -23.46
C CYS A 396 23.17 25.65 -22.45
N GLY A 397 23.11 26.52 -21.44
CA GLY A 397 24.14 26.58 -20.40
C GLY A 397 24.31 25.25 -19.67
N LEU A 398 23.19 24.62 -19.30
CA LEU A 398 23.17 23.34 -18.61
C LEU A 398 23.65 22.18 -19.48
N LEU A 399 23.25 22.12 -20.74
CA LEU A 399 23.72 21.07 -21.65
C LEU A 399 25.23 21.21 -21.96
N ILE A 400 25.74 22.44 -22.05
CA ILE A 400 27.19 22.68 -22.18
C ILE A 400 27.92 22.23 -20.91
N ALA A 401 27.34 22.42 -19.72
CA ALA A 401 27.90 21.87 -18.50
C ALA A 401 27.89 20.33 -18.54
N ALA A 402 26.76 19.72 -18.90
CA ALA A 402 26.60 18.26 -18.98
C ALA A 402 27.60 17.58 -19.93
N THR A 403 27.92 18.20 -21.08
CA THR A 403 28.92 17.65 -22.02
C THR A 403 30.33 17.60 -21.44
N LYS A 404 30.64 18.40 -20.42
CA LYS A 404 31.94 18.38 -19.74
C LYS A 404 32.01 17.35 -18.61
N LEU A 405 30.87 16.81 -18.17
CA LEU A 405 30.77 15.90 -17.02
C LEU A 405 30.99 14.42 -17.39
N ARG A 406 30.85 14.04 -18.67
CA ARG A 406 31.03 12.65 -19.13
C ARG A 406 31.84 12.58 -20.42
N GLU A 407 32.65 11.52 -20.55
CA GLU A 407 33.45 11.27 -21.76
C GLU A 407 32.60 10.95 -23.00
N SER A 408 31.35 10.48 -22.82
CA SER A 408 30.39 10.22 -23.90
C SER A 408 29.01 10.81 -23.59
N PRO A 409 28.80 12.12 -23.81
CA PRO A 409 27.59 12.83 -23.43
C PRO A 409 26.55 12.88 -24.57
N ALA A 410 26.21 11.71 -25.14
CA ALA A 410 25.42 11.61 -26.38
C ALA A 410 24.06 12.34 -26.32
N GLU A 411 23.39 12.29 -25.17
CA GLU A 411 22.08 12.91 -24.97
C GLU A 411 22.17 14.44 -24.86
N ALA A 412 23.16 14.95 -24.11
CA ALA A 412 23.45 16.39 -24.04
C ALA A 412 23.76 16.97 -25.43
N GLU A 413 24.58 16.25 -26.22
CA GLU A 413 24.95 16.66 -27.57
C GLU A 413 23.77 16.63 -28.54
N SER A 414 22.91 15.62 -28.42
CA SER A 414 21.68 15.49 -29.21
C SER A 414 20.74 16.68 -28.95
N LEU A 415 20.47 16.99 -27.66
CA LEU A 415 19.64 18.12 -27.27
C LEU A 415 20.24 19.46 -27.74
N LEU A 416 21.56 19.67 -27.57
CA LEU A 416 22.25 20.87 -28.07
C LEU A 416 22.14 21.02 -29.58
N ARG A 417 22.26 19.92 -30.33
CA ARG A 417 22.08 19.94 -31.78
C ARG A 417 20.65 20.36 -32.14
N GLY A 418 19.64 19.77 -31.48
CA GLY A 418 18.24 20.12 -31.68
C GLY A 418 17.95 21.60 -31.43
N VAL A 419 18.52 22.17 -30.37
CA VAL A 419 18.41 23.60 -30.07
C VAL A 419 19.05 24.45 -31.18
N ARG A 420 20.25 24.10 -31.62
CA ARG A 420 20.98 24.84 -32.67
C ARG A 420 20.31 24.78 -34.04
N THR A 421 19.60 23.68 -34.34
CA THR A 421 18.87 23.51 -35.60
C THR A 421 17.43 24.06 -35.56
N GLY A 422 17.02 24.69 -34.46
CA GLY A 422 15.67 25.28 -34.32
C GLY A 422 14.56 24.24 -34.12
N GLY A 423 14.88 23.04 -33.64
CA GLY A 423 13.90 21.95 -33.45
C GLY A 423 12.93 22.15 -32.29
N PHE A 424 13.20 23.12 -31.42
CA PHE A 424 12.34 23.53 -30.30
C PHE A 424 11.73 24.90 -30.61
N ALA A 425 10.79 24.93 -31.57
CA ALA A 425 10.04 26.14 -31.88
C ALA A 425 8.96 26.38 -30.80
N VAL A 426 8.87 27.64 -30.36
CA VAL A 426 8.04 28.19 -29.27
C VAL A 426 6.56 27.87 -29.41
#